data_AF-A0A845XWC6-F1
#
_entry.id   AF-A0A845XWC6-F1
#
_cell.length_a   1.000
_cell.length_b   1.000
_cell.length_c   1.000
_cell.angle_alpha   90.00
_cell.angle_beta   90.00
_cell.angle_gamma   90.00
#
_symmetry.space_group_name_H-M   'P 1'
#
loop_
_entity.id
_entity.type
_entity.pdbx_description
1 polymer ?
#
loop_
_entity_poly.entity_id
_entity_poly.type
_entity_poly.pdbx_seq_one_letter_code
_entity_poly.pdbx_strand_id
1 'polypeptide(L)'
;MDYAQIAKIVVSWMGIPDGWVLSLDRTTWEFGSHCYNILTNGIVHEGVANPVLWWLLDKKGNSNSDERMRLPVAFYQLFPKAEISVFVCRPACLLVRHGFVICCAGPTLSFRILFLATDKIERSGTTLAAKVVFAHKHAR
;
A
#
# COMPACT_ATOMS: atom_id res chain seq x y z
N MET A 1 14.07 -19.71 -2.88
CA MET A 1 14.17 -18.91 -1.65
C MET A 1 12.78 -18.64 -1.17
N ASP A 2 12.46 -18.98 0.08
CA ASP A 2 11.09 -18.84 0.62
C ASP A 2 10.88 -17.42 1.15
N TYR A 3 10.16 -16.59 0.37
CA TYR A 3 9.86 -15.21 0.73
C TYR A 3 9.05 -15.11 2.04
N ALA A 4 8.27 -16.13 2.40
CA ALA A 4 7.53 -16.17 3.66
C ALA A 4 8.47 -16.23 4.87
N GLN A 5 9.54 -17.01 4.77
CA GLN A 5 10.56 -17.11 5.82
C GLN A 5 11.33 -15.80 5.97
N ILE A 6 11.70 -15.17 4.86
CA ILE A 6 12.38 -13.87 4.87
C ILE A 6 11.50 -12.81 5.53
N ALA A 7 10.22 -12.75 5.18
CA ALA A 7 9.28 -11.81 5.79
C ALA A 7 9.23 -11.96 7.32
N LYS A 8 9.15 -13.19 7.83
CA LYS A 8 9.15 -13.47 9.28
C LYS A 8 10.46 -13.06 9.94
N ILE A 9 11.61 -13.30 9.29
CA ILE A 9 12.93 -12.89 9.79
C ILE A 9 13.03 -11.37 9.85
N VAL A 10 12.66 -10.67 8.76
CA VAL A 10 12.69 -9.21 8.67
C VAL A 10 11.83 -8.61 9.77
N VAL A 11 10.58 -9.06 9.92
CA VAL A 11 9.68 -8.58 10.98
C VAL A 11 10.24 -8.86 12.37
N SER A 12 10.83 -10.05 12.59
CA SER A 12 11.47 -10.38 13.86
C SER A 12 12.67 -9.48 14.17
N TRP A 13 13.47 -9.11 13.17
CA TRP A 13 14.63 -8.23 13.32
C TRP A 13 14.27 -6.77 13.50
N MET A 14 13.14 -6.34 12.93
CA MET A 14 12.65 -4.99 13.11
C MET A 14 12.33 -4.68 14.58
N GLY A 15 11.89 -5.68 15.36
CA GLY A 15 11.61 -5.50 16.79
C GLY A 15 10.49 -4.50 17.10
N ILE A 16 9.59 -4.27 16.13
CA ILE A 16 8.52 -3.28 16.23
C ILE A 16 7.28 -3.95 16.84
N PRO A 17 6.74 -3.41 17.96
CA PRO A 17 5.49 -3.89 18.54
C PRO A 17 4.33 -3.85 17.55
N ASP A 18 3.31 -4.68 17.77
CA ASP A 18 2.10 -4.74 16.94
C ASP A 18 1.27 -3.43 16.99
N GLY A 19 0.22 -3.35 16.17
CA GLY A 19 -0.46 -2.08 15.84
C GLY A 19 0.14 -1.41 14.60
N TRP A 20 0.66 -2.22 13.67
CA TRP A 20 1.43 -1.74 12.52
C TRP A 20 0.59 -0.91 11.56
N VAL A 21 1.27 0.08 10.98
CA VAL A 21 0.77 0.79 9.81
C VAL A 21 1.35 0.10 8.57
N LEU A 22 0.49 -0.47 7.73
CA LEU A 22 0.94 -1.10 6.49
C LEU A 22 0.92 -0.08 5.35
N SER A 23 1.97 -0.06 4.54
CA SER A 23 2.05 0.72 3.31
C SER A 23 2.13 -0.18 2.09
N LEU A 24 1.32 0.12 1.07
CA LEU A 24 1.46 -0.49 -0.24
C LEU A 24 2.05 0.52 -1.23
N ASP A 25 3.22 0.20 -1.77
CA ASP A 25 3.90 1.05 -2.74
C ASP A 25 4.29 0.26 -4.00
N ARG A 26 4.42 0.99 -5.11
CA ARG A 26 4.89 0.44 -6.39
C ARG A 26 6.04 1.29 -6.90
N THR A 27 7.20 0.66 -7.06
CA THR A 27 8.39 1.28 -7.64
C THR A 27 8.74 0.62 -8.97
N THR A 28 9.36 1.38 -9.87
CA THR A 28 9.80 0.89 -11.17
C THR A 28 11.28 1.20 -11.29
N TRP A 29 12.10 0.17 -11.42
CA TRP A 29 13.54 0.30 -11.58
C TRP A 29 13.91 -0.07 -13.01
N GLU A 30 14.70 0.78 -13.65
CA GLU A 30 15.21 0.51 -14.99
C GLU A 30 16.70 0.21 -14.89
N PHE A 31 17.09 -0.96 -15.38
CA PHE A 31 18.49 -1.38 -15.42
C PHE A 31 18.82 -1.80 -16.86
N GLY A 32 19.45 -0.89 -17.60
CA GLY A 32 19.66 -1.04 -19.04
C GLY A 32 18.32 -1.16 -19.78
N SER A 33 18.13 -2.26 -20.51
CA SER A 33 16.87 -2.56 -21.21
C SER A 33 15.80 -3.19 -20.33
N HIS A 34 16.16 -3.61 -19.11
CA HIS A 34 15.28 -4.36 -18.23
C HIS A 34 14.52 -3.41 -17.29
N CYS A 35 13.22 -3.66 -17.16
CA CYS A 35 12.34 -2.89 -16.29
C CYS A 35 11.81 -3.80 -15.19
N TYR A 36 12.19 -3.51 -13.95
CA TYR A 36 11.69 -4.18 -12.76
C TYR A 36 10.54 -3.37 -12.19
N ASN A 37 9.34 -3.89 -12.33
CA ASN A 37 8.16 -3.28 -11.75
C ASN A 37 7.84 -4.00 -10.44
N ILE A 38 8.12 -3.35 -9.31
CA ILE A 38 8.08 -3.98 -8.00
C ILE A 38 6.90 -3.41 -7.23
N LEU A 39 5.95 -4.27 -6.88
CA LEU A 39 4.93 -3.98 -5.89
C LEU A 39 5.46 -4.39 -4.52
N THR A 40 5.32 -3.55 -3.51
CA THR A 40 5.88 -3.74 -2.17
C THR A 40 4.82 -3.49 -1.10
N ASN A 41 4.82 -4.31 -0.06
CA ASN A 41 4.08 -4.11 1.18
C ASN A 41 5.09 -3.99 2.32
N GLY A 42 5.00 -2.90 3.06
CA GLY A 42 5.92 -2.58 4.13
C GLY A 42 5.22 -2.19 5.42
N ILE A 43 5.93 -2.32 6.53
CA ILE A 43 5.51 -1.82 7.83
C ILE A 43 6.14 -0.43 8.02
N VAL A 44 5.30 0.57 8.20
CA VAL A 44 5.70 1.94 8.46
C VAL A 44 5.99 2.11 9.95
N HIS A 45 7.19 2.59 10.26
CA HIS A 45 7.62 2.91 11.61
C HIS A 45 8.59 4.08 11.57
N GLU A 46 8.41 5.04 12.47
CA GLU A 46 9.23 6.27 12.54
C GLU A 46 9.39 7.01 11.20
N GLY A 47 8.32 7.02 10.39
CA GLY A 47 8.31 7.68 9.08
C GLY A 47 8.99 6.91 7.95
N VAL A 48 9.51 5.71 8.21
CA VAL A 48 10.15 4.84 7.22
C VAL A 48 9.27 3.63 6.94
N ALA A 49 9.05 3.35 5.65
CA ALA A 49 8.37 2.13 5.20
C ALA A 49 9.39 1.01 5.01
N ASN A 50 9.39 0.03 5.92
CA ASN A 50 10.29 -1.13 5.87
C ASN A 50 9.64 -2.24 5.02
N PRO A 51 10.22 -2.62 3.87
CA PRO A 51 9.61 -3.61 2.98
C PRO A 51 9.63 -5.00 3.63
N VAL A 52 8.47 -5.65 3.69
CA VAL A 52 8.31 -7.00 4.26
C VAL A 52 7.98 -8.01 3.17
N LEU A 53 7.15 -7.63 2.21
CA LEU A 53 6.77 -8.46 1.08
C LEU A 53 6.88 -7.67 -0.23
N TRP A 54 7.25 -8.36 -1.30
CA TRP A 54 7.29 -7.76 -2.63
C TRP A 54 6.89 -8.76 -3.70
N TRP A 55 6.44 -8.22 -4.83
CA TRP A 55 6.07 -8.98 -6.01
C TRP A 55 6.59 -8.27 -7.26
N LEU A 56 7.29 -9.01 -8.12
CA LEU A 56 7.71 -8.54 -9.43
C LEU A 56 6.55 -8.68 -10.42
N LEU A 57 6.05 -7.55 -10.91
CA LEU A 57 5.01 -7.50 -11.91
C LEU A 57 5.63 -7.74 -13.28
N ASP A 58 5.11 -8.73 -14.00
CA ASP A 58 5.54 -9.06 -15.35
C ASP A 58 4.91 -8.13 -16.40
N LYS A 59 5.02 -6.81 -16.15
CA LYS A 59 4.53 -5.75 -17.03
C LYS A 59 5.14 -4.40 -16.68
N LYS A 60 5.17 -3.51 -17.68
CA LYS A 60 5.43 -2.08 -17.45
C LYS A 60 4.14 -1.36 -17.02
N GLY A 61 4.29 -0.28 -16.28
CA GLY A 61 3.17 0.59 -15.88
C GLY A 61 2.53 0.21 -14.54
N ASN A 62 1.25 0.56 -14.37
CA ASN A 62 0.58 0.43 -13.07
C ASN A 62 0.12 -0.99 -12.80
N SER A 63 0.15 -1.39 -11.52
CA SER A 63 -0.53 -2.60 -11.06
C SER A 63 -2.05 -2.44 -11.15
N ASN A 64 -2.77 -3.56 -11.24
CA ASN A 64 -4.22 -3.61 -11.14
C ASN A 64 -4.66 -3.97 -9.70
N SER A 65 -5.96 -4.00 -9.46
CA SER A 65 -6.52 -4.30 -8.12
C SER A 65 -6.18 -5.71 -7.64
N ASP A 66 -6.19 -6.71 -8.52
CA ASP A 66 -5.96 -8.11 -8.14
C ASP A 66 -4.50 -8.33 -7.74
N GLU A 67 -3.55 -7.77 -8.49
CA GLU A 67 -2.13 -7.77 -8.16
C GLU A 67 -1.86 -7.11 -6.81
N ARG A 68 -2.56 -6.01 -6.51
CA ARG A 68 -2.43 -5.27 -5.26
C ARG A 68 -3.00 -6.00 -4.06
N MET A 69 -4.03 -6.81 -4.26
CA MET A 69 -4.63 -7.63 -3.21
C MET A 69 -3.71 -8.77 -2.75
N ARG A 70 -2.78 -9.22 -3.61
CA ARG A 70 -1.89 -10.34 -3.30
C ARG A 70 -1.03 -10.08 -2.05
N LEU A 71 -0.46 -8.89 -1.92
CA LEU A 71 0.46 -8.60 -0.81
C LEU A 71 -0.24 -8.46 0.54
N PRO A 72 -1.37 -7.74 0.69
CA PRO A 72 -2.13 -7.73 1.93
C PRO A 72 -2.64 -9.12 2.31
N VAL A 73 -3.20 -9.89 1.38
CA VAL A 73 -3.68 -11.25 1.66
C VAL A 73 -2.55 -12.15 2.13
N ALA A 74 -1.40 -12.13 1.45
CA ALA A 74 -0.22 -12.88 1.87
C ALA A 74 0.29 -12.42 3.24
N PHE A 75 0.24 -11.12 3.54
CA PHE A 75 0.64 -10.60 4.85
C PHE A 75 -0.22 -11.18 5.98
N TYR A 76 -1.54 -11.16 5.84
CA TYR A 76 -2.45 -11.74 6.84
C TYR A 76 -2.27 -13.25 6.99
N GLN A 77 -1.94 -13.97 5.92
CA GLN A 77 -1.63 -15.39 6.00
C GLN A 77 -0.33 -15.66 6.78
N LEU A 78 0.66 -14.77 6.68
CA LEU A 78 1.94 -14.92 7.37
C LEU A 78 1.90 -14.45 8.82
N PHE A 79 1.09 -13.43 9.11
CA PHE A 79 0.95 -12.81 10.42
C PHE A 79 -0.52 -12.75 10.86
N PRO A 80 -1.18 -13.90 11.07
CA PRO A 80 -2.63 -13.97 11.32
C PRO A 80 -3.07 -13.33 12.65
N LYS A 81 -2.12 -13.10 13.57
CA LYS A 81 -2.36 -12.45 14.87
C LYS A 81 -1.87 -10.99 14.89
N ALA A 82 -1.36 -10.46 13.78
CA ALA A 82 -0.88 -9.10 13.76
C ALA A 82 -2.04 -8.12 13.87
N GLU A 83 -1.93 -7.18 14.80
CA GLU A 83 -2.81 -6.03 14.84
C GLU A 83 -2.33 -4.98 13.82
N ILE A 84 -3.23 -4.58 12.92
CA ILE A 84 -2.95 -3.57 11.90
C ILE A 84 -3.83 -2.35 12.20
N SER A 85 -3.19 -1.23 12.47
CA SER A 85 -3.87 0.02 12.84
C SER A 85 -4.38 0.78 11.62
N VAL A 86 -3.56 0.88 10.58
CA VAL A 86 -3.87 1.67 9.38
C VAL A 86 -3.28 1.03 8.12
N PHE A 87 -4.05 1.03 7.03
CA PHE A 87 -3.53 0.78 5.68
C PHE A 87 -3.32 2.09 4.90
N VAL A 88 -2.09 2.34 4.45
CA VAL A 88 -1.66 3.53 3.71
C VAL A 88 -1.39 3.17 2.26
N CYS A 89 -2.03 3.89 1.35
CA CYS A 89 -2.02 3.51 -0.06
C CYS A 89 -2.36 4.70 -0.95
N ARG A 90 -1.82 4.74 -2.18
CA ARG A 90 -2.26 5.72 -3.20
C ARG A 90 -3.67 5.39 -3.72
N PRO A 91 -4.45 6.38 -4.22
CA PRO A 91 -5.79 6.15 -4.77
C PRO A 91 -5.78 5.13 -5.90
N ALA A 92 -4.79 5.21 -6.79
CA ALA A 92 -4.62 4.23 -7.85
C ALA A 92 -4.52 2.82 -7.26
N CYS A 93 -3.87 2.68 -6.10
CA CYS A 93 -3.70 1.43 -5.38
C CYS A 93 -4.87 1.05 -4.45
N LEU A 94 -5.89 1.91 -4.33
CA LEU A 94 -7.10 1.62 -3.56
C LEU A 94 -7.83 0.42 -4.18
N LEU A 95 -8.03 -0.59 -3.34
CA LEU A 95 -8.65 -1.86 -3.71
C LEU A 95 -10.18 -1.72 -3.65
N VAL A 96 -10.80 -1.25 -4.74
CA VAL A 96 -12.26 -1.02 -4.79
C VAL A 96 -13.06 -2.27 -5.24
N ARG A 97 -12.41 -3.37 -5.60
CA ARG A 97 -13.14 -4.59 -6.00
C ARG A 97 -13.58 -5.40 -4.78
N HIS A 98 -14.90 -5.65 -4.70
CA HIS A 98 -15.58 -6.60 -3.81
C HIS A 98 -15.64 -6.30 -2.30
N GLY A 99 -15.53 -5.05 -1.84
CA GLY A 99 -15.70 -4.74 -0.41
C GLY A 99 -14.75 -5.52 0.53
N PHE A 100 -13.72 -6.15 -0.03
CA PHE A 100 -13.04 -7.28 0.60
C PHE A 100 -11.94 -6.82 1.57
N VAL A 101 -11.36 -5.63 1.35
CA VAL A 101 -10.32 -5.08 2.26
C VAL A 101 -10.91 -4.49 3.54
N ILE A 102 -12.16 -4.02 3.51
CA ILE A 102 -12.86 -3.61 4.73
C ILE A 102 -13.35 -4.84 5.52
N CYS A 103 -13.49 -6.02 4.88
CA CYS A 103 -13.96 -7.22 5.57
C CYS A 103 -12.85 -8.11 6.15
N CYS A 104 -11.69 -8.25 5.50
CA CYS A 104 -10.66 -9.19 5.98
C CYS A 104 -9.98 -8.78 7.31
N ALA A 105 -10.14 -7.53 7.74
CA ALA A 105 -9.62 -7.02 9.03
C ALA A 105 -10.75 -6.59 10.00
N GLY A 106 -12.00 -6.92 9.68
CA GLY A 106 -13.17 -6.44 10.40
C GLY A 106 -13.60 -5.01 10.02
N PRO A 107 -14.82 -4.60 10.36
CA PRO A 107 -15.47 -3.35 9.92
C PRO A 107 -14.80 -2.03 10.38
N THR A 108 -13.60 -2.09 10.95
CA THR A 108 -12.94 -0.98 11.66
C THR A 108 -11.50 -0.72 11.20
N LEU A 109 -11.03 -1.35 10.11
CA LEU A 109 -9.68 -1.06 9.61
C LEU A 109 -9.60 0.38 9.10
N SER A 110 -8.85 1.21 9.81
CA SER A 110 -8.59 2.58 9.37
C SER A 110 -7.71 2.58 8.13
N PHE A 111 -7.93 3.52 7.23
CA PHE A 111 -7.10 3.68 6.05
C PHE A 111 -6.74 5.15 5.83
N ARG A 112 -5.59 5.38 5.19
CA ARG A 112 -5.15 6.69 4.74
C ARG A 112 -4.82 6.64 3.27
N ILE A 113 -5.40 7.57 2.52
CA ILE A 113 -5.16 7.70 1.08
C ILE A 113 -4.20 8.88 0.86
N LEU A 114 -3.10 8.62 0.16
CA LEU A 114 -2.15 9.66 -0.22
C LEU A 114 -2.45 10.17 -1.63
N PHE A 115 -3.03 11.36 -1.72
CA PHE A 115 -3.23 12.05 -3.00
C PHE A 115 -1.98 12.82 -3.42
N LEU A 116 -1.59 12.69 -4.68
CA LEU A 116 -0.71 13.65 -5.33
C LEU A 116 -1.46 14.94 -5.60
N ALA A 117 -0.73 16.06 -5.63
CA ALA A 117 -1.29 17.37 -5.99
C ALA A 117 -2.04 17.36 -7.34
N THR A 118 -1.64 16.47 -8.26
CA THR A 118 -2.19 16.30 -9.61
C THR A 118 -3.36 15.32 -9.68
N ASP A 119 -3.64 14.55 -8.62
CA ASP A 119 -4.71 13.56 -8.65
C ASP A 119 -6.06 14.24 -8.88
N LYS A 120 -6.89 13.67 -9.75
CA LYS A 120 -8.21 14.22 -10.08
C LYS A 120 -9.27 13.65 -9.15
N ILE A 121 -10.07 14.53 -8.55
CA ILE A 121 -11.17 14.21 -7.66
C ILE A 121 -12.45 14.70 -8.31
N GLU A 122 -13.39 13.78 -8.54
CA GLU A 122 -14.70 14.08 -9.10
C GLU A 122 -15.76 14.11 -8.00
N ARG A 123 -16.61 15.14 -8.01
CA ARG A 123 -17.80 15.23 -7.17
C ARG A 123 -18.95 15.84 -7.96
N SER A 124 -20.07 15.14 -8.04
CA SER A 124 -21.29 15.59 -8.72
C SER A 124 -21.04 16.07 -10.17
N GLY A 125 -20.23 15.32 -10.94
CA GLY A 125 -19.91 15.62 -12.33
C GLY A 125 -18.83 16.70 -12.54
N THR A 126 -18.32 17.33 -11.47
CA THR A 126 -17.20 18.27 -11.55
C THR A 126 -15.90 17.60 -11.13
N THR A 127 -14.86 17.69 -11.97
CA THR A 127 -13.53 17.13 -11.69
C THR A 127 -12.51 18.23 -11.41
N LEU A 128 -11.85 18.18 -10.26
CA LEU A 128 -10.81 19.13 -9.84
C LEU A 128 -9.54 18.38 -9.42
N ALA A 129 -8.38 19.02 -9.53
CA ALA A 129 -7.13 18.48 -9.00
C ALA A 129 -7.13 18.54 -7.46
N ALA A 130 -6.49 17.57 -6.80
CA ALA A 130 -6.45 17.45 -5.35
C ALA A 130 -5.87 18.71 -4.68
N LYS A 131 -4.85 19.35 -5.29
CA LYS A 131 -4.31 20.62 -4.81
C LYS A 131 -5.35 21.74 -4.73
N VAL A 132 -6.34 21.75 -5.63
CA VAL A 132 -7.42 22.75 -5.65
C VAL A 132 -8.44 22.41 -4.57
N VAL A 133 -8.84 21.14 -4.49
CA VAL A 133 -9.79 20.65 -3.49
C VAL A 133 -9.29 20.90 -2.06
N PHE A 134 -8.00 20.65 -1.81
CA PHE A 134 -7.36 20.79 -0.51
C PHE A 134 -6.59 22.09 -0.32
N ALA A 135 -6.75 23.09 -1.19
CA ALA A 135 -6.04 24.37 -1.09
C ALA A 135 -6.19 25.03 0.29
N HIS A 136 -7.37 24.90 0.90
CA HIS A 136 -7.68 25.43 2.23
C HIS A 136 -6.86 24.81 3.37
N LYS A 137 -6.23 23.64 3.17
CA LYS A 137 -5.42 22.96 4.19
C LYS A 137 -3.95 23.41 4.22
N HIS A 138 -3.50 24.13 3.19
CA HIS A 138 -2.12 24.62 3.06
C HIS A 138 -2.00 26.13 3.32
N ALA A 139 -3.09 26.81 3.65
CA ALA A 139 -3.09 28.21 4.05
C ALA A 139 -2.82 28.34 5.56
N ARG A 140 -1.58 28.06 5.97
CA ARG A 140 -1.01 28.45 7.27
C ARG A 140 0.48 28.67 7.13
#